data_AF-A0A925HPR7-F1
#
_entry.id   AF-A0A925HPR7-F1
#
_cell.length_a   1.000
_cell.length_b   1.000
_cell.length_c   1.000
_cell.angle_alpha   90.00
_cell.angle_beta   90.00
_cell.angle_gamma   90.00
#
_symmetry.space_group_name_H-M   'P 1'
#
loop_
_entity.id
_entity.type
_entity.pdbx_description
1 polymer ?
#
loop_
_entity_poly.entity_id
_entity_poly.type
_entity_poly.pdbx_seq_one_letter_code
_entity_poly.pdbx_strand_id
1 'polypeptide(L)' 'MATLTIKNIPEPLVKRLKQQAAAHRRSLNFEVISYLEQMTHSVPIEADALLARARAIRGTPKGVRLTDRLLDELKVAGRL' A
#
# COMPACT_ATOMS: atom_id res chain seq x y z
N MET A 1 0.33 19.21 14.53
CA MET A 1 -0.85 18.42 14.11
C MET A 1 -1.66 19.29 13.17
N ALA A 2 -1.80 18.89 11.91
CA ALA A 2 -2.62 19.62 10.95
C ALA A 2 -4.02 19.01 10.94
N THR A 3 -5.05 19.84 11.09
CA THR A 3 -6.46 19.41 11.02
C THR A 3 -7.05 19.99 9.76
N LEU A 4 -7.54 19.13 8.86
CA LEU A 4 -8.24 19.53 7.64
C LEU A 4 -9.74 19.32 7.84
N THR A 5 -10.54 20.36 7.64
CA THR A 5 -12.01 20.26 7.65
C THR A 5 -12.53 20.47 6.24
N ILE A 6 -13.20 19.46 5.69
CA ILE A 6 -13.84 19.53 4.38
C ILE A 6 -15.33 19.81 4.61
N LYS A 7 -15.80 20.99 4.19
CA LYS A 7 -17.20 21.39 4.29
C LYS A 7 -17.96 21.05 3.01
N ASN A 8 -19.29 20.93 3.10
CA ASN A 8 -20.19 20.73 1.96
C ASN A 8 -19.90 19.46 1.14
N ILE A 9 -19.51 18.37 1.80
CA ILE A 9 -19.32 17.09 1.12
C ILE A 9 -20.70 16.54 0.71
N PRO A 10 -20.91 16.17 -0.57
CA PRO A 10 -22.15 15.52 -0.99
C PRO A 10 -22.41 14.24 -0.20
N GLU A 11 -23.64 14.06 0.31
CA GLU A 11 -24.06 12.85 1.04
C GLU A 11 -23.74 11.53 0.32
N PRO A 12 -23.92 11.42 -1.02
CA PRO A 12 -23.53 10.21 -1.74
C PRO A 12 -22.04 9.89 -1.61
N LEU A 13 -21.19 10.91 -1.57
CA LEU A 13 -19.74 10.74 -1.43
C LEU A 13 -19.38 10.22 -0.03
N VAL A 14 -19.99 10.79 1.01
CA VAL A 14 -19.80 10.34 2.40
C VAL A 14 -20.21 8.88 2.56
N LYS A 15 -21.34 8.46 1.95
CA LYS A 15 -21.78 7.07 1.97
C LYS A 15 -20.76 6.13 1.33
N ARG A 16 -20.24 6.48 0.15
CA ARG A 16 -19.20 5.69 -0.54
C ARG A 16 -17.93 5.56 0.30
N LEU A 17 -17.45 6.66 0.86
CA LEU A 17 -16.25 6.66 1.71
C LEU A 17 -16.43 5.78 2.95
N LYS A 18 -17.61 5.81 3.59
CA LYS A 18 -17.92 4.93 4.73
C LYS A 18 -17.92 3.44 4.35
N GLN A 19 -18.46 3.11 3.17
CA GLN A 19 -18.46 1.73 2.66
C GLN A 19 -17.03 1.24 2.38
N GLN A 20 -16.19 2.08 1.77
CA GLN A 20 -14.79 1.76 1.49
C GLN A 20 -13.98 1.60 2.78
N ALA A 21 -14.15 2.50 3.75
CA ALA A 21 -13.50 2.40 5.05
C ALA A 21 -13.89 1.10 5.78
N ALA A 22 -15.16 0.70 5.72
CA ALA A 22 -15.62 -0.57 6.29
C ALA A 22 -14.99 -1.79 5.57
N ALA A 23 -14.90 -1.75 4.24
CA ALA A 23 -14.27 -2.81 3.45
C ALA A 23 -12.76 -2.95 3.77
N HIS A 24 -12.07 -1.83 3.97
CA HIS A 24 -10.65 -1.80 4.33
C HIS A 24 -10.39 -2.00 5.83
N ARG A 25 -11.43 -2.20 6.65
CA ARG A 25 -11.37 -2.31 8.13
C ARG A 25 -10.62 -1.12 8.77
N ARG A 26 -10.82 0.07 8.23
CA ARG A 26 -10.16 1.32 8.65
C ARG A 26 -11.19 2.36 9.09
N SER A 27 -10.75 3.32 9.90
CA SER A 27 -11.60 4.47 10.22
C SER A 27 -11.74 5.38 9.00
N LEU A 28 -12.83 6.14 8.93
CA LEU A 28 -13.08 7.10 7.85
C LEU A 28 -11.95 8.14 7.73
N ASN A 29 -11.41 8.59 8.87
CA ASN A 29 -10.25 9.50 8.86
C ASN A 29 -9.03 8.88 8.19
N PHE A 30 -8.70 7.63 8.52
CA PHE A 30 -7.54 6.97 7.93
C PHE A 30 -7.75 6.68 6.44
N GLU A 31 -8.97 6.35 6.03
CA GLU A 31 -9.32 6.18 4.62
C GLU A 31 -9.13 7.48 3.82
N VAL A 32 -9.61 8.61 4.35
CA VAL A 32 -9.44 9.93 3.73
C VAL A 32 -7.96 10.33 3.67
N ILE A 33 -7.19 10.08 4.73
CA ILE A 33 -5.74 10.32 4.72
C ILE A 33 -5.07 9.45 3.65
N SER A 34 -5.40 8.16 3.58
CA SER A 34 -4.83 7.25 2.58
C SER A 34 -5.15 7.68 1.14
N TYR A 35 -6.35 8.21 0.89
CA TYR A 35 -6.70 8.80 -0.41
C TYR A 35 -5.90 10.06 -0.71
N LEU A 36 -5.77 10.96 0.27
CA LEU A 36 -4.95 12.17 0.12
C LEU A 36 -3.49 11.82 -0.11
N GLU A 37 -2.95 10.83 0.60
CA GLU A 37 -1.61 10.27 0.37
C GLU A 37 -1.50 9.74 -1.05
N GLN A 38 -2.41 8.86 -1.51
CA GLN A 38 -2.36 8.34 -2.88
C GLN A 38 -2.44 9.42 -3.96
N MET A 39 -3.30 10.43 -3.76
CA MET A 39 -3.43 11.57 -4.67
C MET A 39 -2.17 12.44 -4.66
N THR A 40 -1.59 12.67 -3.49
CA THR A 40 -0.33 13.43 -3.35
C THR A 40 0.88 12.61 -3.76
N HIS A 41 0.82 11.28 -3.75
CA HIS A 41 1.84 10.37 -4.31
C HIS A 41 1.91 10.38 -5.83
N SER A 42 1.11 11.22 -6.51
CA SER A 42 1.50 11.78 -7.83
C SER A 42 2.64 12.81 -7.72
N VAL A 43 3.34 12.89 -6.59
CA VAL A 43 4.73 13.37 -6.57
C VAL A 43 5.50 12.50 -7.56
N PRO A 44 6.27 13.08 -8.50
CA PRO A 44 7.10 12.31 -9.41
C PRO A 44 7.89 11.29 -8.59
N ILE A 45 7.65 10.01 -8.87
CA ILE A 45 8.47 8.96 -8.30
C ILE A 45 9.87 9.23 -8.83
N GLU A 46 10.78 9.65 -7.95
CA GLU A 46 12.19 9.76 -8.27
C GLU A 46 12.66 8.38 -8.71
N ALA A 47 12.77 8.19 -10.03
CA ALA A 47 12.99 6.90 -10.66
C ALA A 47 14.25 6.23 -10.09
N ASP A 48 15.27 7.04 -9.79
CA ASP A 48 16.52 6.58 -9.18
C ASP A 48 16.33 6.11 -7.73
N ALA A 49 15.48 6.76 -6.94
CA ALA A 49 15.17 6.31 -5.58
C ALA A 49 14.36 5.00 -5.59
N LEU A 50 13.43 4.85 -6.53
CA LEU A 50 12.69 3.60 -6.72
C LEU A 50 13.63 2.46 -7.18
N LEU A 51 14.50 2.74 -8.15
CA LEU A 51 15.49 1.78 -8.65
C LEU A 51 16.50 1.40 -7.57
N ALA A 52 16.96 2.36 -6.76
CA ALA A 52 17.85 2.09 -5.63
C ALA A 52 17.18 1.19 -4.59
N ARG A 53 15.92 1.46 -4.23
CA ARG A 53 15.14 0.62 -3.33
C ARG A 53 14.90 -0.78 -3.89
N ALA A 54 14.56 -0.89 -5.17
CA ALA A 54 14.38 -2.18 -5.85
C ALA A 54 15.69 -2.98 -5.91
N ARG A 55 16.82 -2.34 -6.16
CA ARG A 55 18.16 -2.97 -6.15
C ARG A 55 18.57 -3.41 -4.75
N ALA A 56 18.28 -2.62 -3.72
CA ALA A 56 18.52 -2.98 -2.33
C ALA A 56 17.73 -4.22 -1.92
N ILE A 57 16.46 -4.30 -2.32
CA ILE A 57 15.60 -5.49 -2.07
C ILE A 57 16.07 -6.70 -2.88
N ARG A 58 16.49 -6.49 -4.15
CA ARG A 58 17.04 -7.53 -5.01
C ARG A 58 18.41 -8.04 -4.53
N GLY A 59 19.02 -7.40 -3.54
CA GLY A 59 20.28 -7.79 -2.92
C GLY A 59 20.28 -9.18 -2.26
N THR A 60 19.12 -9.84 -2.11
CA THR A 60 19.02 -11.16 -1.47
C THR A 60 18.07 -12.08 -2.26
N PRO A 61 18.42 -13.35 -2.57
CA PRO A 61 19.63 -14.12 -2.25
C PRO A 61 20.54 -14.32 -3.48
N LYS A 62 21.82 -13.94 -3.37
CA LYS A 62 22.84 -14.44 -4.31
C LYS A 62 22.91 -15.96 -4.19
N GLY A 63 22.76 -16.66 -5.32
CA GLY A 63 22.97 -18.10 -5.42
C GLY A 63 21.71 -18.97 -5.33
N VAL A 64 20.53 -18.39 -5.09
CA VAL A 64 19.26 -19.15 -5.05
C VAL A 64 18.37 -18.70 -6.21
N ARG A 65 18.20 -19.58 -7.20
CA ARG A 65 17.14 -19.39 -8.19
C ARG A 65 15.83 -19.77 -7.51
N LEU A 66 14.93 -18.81 -7.34
CA LEU A 66 13.56 -19.09 -6.92
C LEU A 66 12.89 -19.88 -8.05
N THR A 67 12.83 -21.20 -7.91
CA THR A 67 12.09 -22.10 -8.78
C THR A 67 10.72 -22.36 -8.15
N ASP A 68 9.75 -22.77 -8.97
CA ASP A 68 8.39 -23.09 -8.48
C ASP A 68 8.43 -24.16 -7.39
N ARG A 69 9.31 -25.17 -7.54
CA ARG A 69 9.54 -26.22 -6.54
C ARG A 69 10.04 -25.66 -5.22
N LEU A 70 11.08 -24.81 -5.25
CA LEU A 70 11.63 -24.19 -4.05
C LEU A 70 10.60 -23.28 -3.35
N LEU A 71 9.78 -22.58 -4.14
CA LEU A 71 8.73 -21.72 -3.60
C LEU A 71 7.65 -22.55 -2.87
N ASP A 72 7.27 -23.70 -3.42
CA ASP A 72 6.27 -24.57 -2.82
C ASP A 72 6.80 -25.28 -1.56
N GLU A 73 8.07 -25.71 -1.55
CA GLU A 73 8.74 -26.24 -0.36
C GLU A 73 8.77 -25.21 0.78
N LEU A 74 9.15 -23.96 0.49
CA LEU A 74 9.16 -22.88 1.49
C LEU A 74 7.76 -22.54 2.01
N LYS A 75 6.73 -22.57 1.15
CA LYS A 75 5.32 -22.35 1.55
C LYS A 75 4.81 -23.45 2.48
N VAL A 76 5.23 -24.70 2.27
CA VAL A 76 4.85 -25.83 3.11
C VAL A 76 5.59 -25.78 4.45
N ALA A 77 6.90 -25.49 4.43
CA ALA A 77 7.71 -25.40 5.65
C ALA A 77 7.23 -24.30 6.62
N GLY A 78 6.71 -23.18 6.11
CA GLY A 78 6.19 -22.08 6.94
C GLY A 78 4.73 -22.23 7.41
N ARG A 79 4.07 -23.36 7.14
CA ARG A 79 2.68 -23.65 7.56
C ARG A 79 2.57 -24.56 8.79
N LEU A 80 3.69 -25.01 9.35
CA LEU A 80 3.77 -25.68 10.66
C LEU A 80 3.79 -24.65 11.78
#